data_AF-A0A973BBZ6-F1
#
_entry.id   AF-A0A973BBZ6-F1
#
_cell.length_a   1.000
_cell.length_b   1.000
_cell.length_c   1.000
_cell.angle_alpha   90.00
_cell.angle_beta   90.00
_cell.angle_gamma   90.00
#
_symmetry.space_group_name_H-M   'P 1'
#
loop_
_entity.id
_entity.type
_entity.pdbx_description
1 polymer ?
#
loop_
_entity_poly.entity_id
_entity_poly.type
_entity_poly.pdbx_seq_one_letter_code
_entity_poly.pdbx_strand_id
1 'polypeptide(L)'
;MKKLNDIIFILLLLLIIIPLVLIGIPLLIIWFIVNELSDKLKLKKMLRVNDGKIYLVYHDYNDLNFEDIFKNSKATLVEINDYYCKNILYNHFKRTAGRKAYPRLILIHNKELIIKDHYSSFKHYVKKKKDVKRFSEEIQKSIKNLSTHKDCAIR
;
A
#
# COMPACT_ATOMS: atom_id res chain seq x y z
N MET A 1 -54.35 24.38 16.79
CA MET A 1 -54.22 23.34 15.76
C MET A 1 -52.81 23.22 15.19
N LYS A 2 -52.10 24.29 14.77
CA LYS A 2 -50.71 24.20 14.24
C LYS A 2 -49.76 23.38 15.12
N LYS A 3 -49.66 23.71 16.42
CA LYS A 3 -48.79 22.99 17.38
C LYS A 3 -49.07 21.48 17.48
N LEU A 4 -50.32 21.04 17.30
CA LEU A 4 -50.68 19.61 17.38
C LEU A 4 -50.27 18.87 16.10
N ASN A 5 -50.46 19.49 14.94
CA ASN A 5 -50.02 18.94 13.66
C ASN A 5 -48.49 18.85 13.59
N ASP A 6 -47.77 19.84 14.14
CA ASP A 6 -46.31 19.83 14.21
C ASP A 6 -45.80 18.67 15.08
N ILE A 7 -46.45 18.40 16.23
CA ILE A 7 -46.10 17.26 17.11
C ILE A 7 -46.36 15.92 16.41
N ILE A 8 -47.51 15.75 15.75
CA ILE A 8 -47.84 14.51 15.02
C ILE A 8 -46.85 14.29 13.88
N PHE A 9 -46.47 15.35 13.16
CA PHE A 9 -45.49 15.28 12.09
C PHE A 9 -44.11 14.85 12.61
N ILE A 10 -43.63 15.41 13.73
CA ILE A 10 -42.39 15.00 14.38
C ILE A 10 -42.44 13.53 14.79
N LEU A 11 -43.56 13.07 15.35
CA LEU A 11 -43.73 11.68 15.77
C LEU A 11 -43.64 10.69 14.59
N LEU A 12 -44.28 11.03 13.47
CA LEU A 12 -44.21 10.25 12.22
C LEU A 12 -42.79 10.21 11.65
N LEU A 13 -42.08 11.33 11.73
CA LEU A 13 -40.71 11.46 11.23
C LEU A 13 -39.73 10.63 12.08
N LEU A 14 -39.90 10.61 13.41
CA LEU A 14 -39.15 9.74 14.32
C LEU A 14 -39.41 8.26 14.05
N LEU A 15 -40.65 7.89 13.70
CA LEU A 15 -41.04 6.52 13.37
C LEU A 15 -40.28 5.95 12.16
N ILE A 16 -39.79 6.81 11.26
CA ILE A 16 -38.98 6.43 10.09
C ILE A 16 -37.48 6.49 10.43
N ILE A 17 -37.02 7.53 11.13
CA ILE A 17 -35.59 7.71 11.44
C ILE A 17 -35.09 6.64 12.41
N ILE A 18 -35.86 6.32 13.46
CA ILE A 18 -35.46 5.35 14.49
C ILE A 18 -35.11 3.98 13.89
N PRO A 19 -35.97 3.33 13.07
CA PRO A 19 -35.61 2.05 12.46
C PRO A 19 -34.45 2.19 11.45
N LEU A 20 -34.34 3.31 10.74
CA LEU A 20 -33.23 3.55 9.82
C LEU A 20 -31.88 3.62 10.55
N VAL A 21 -31.84 4.24 11.72
CA VAL A 21 -30.65 4.30 12.57
C VAL A 21 -30.39 2.94 13.22
N LEU A 22 -31.42 2.30 13.78
CA LEU A 22 -31.29 1.01 14.47
C LEU A 22 -30.89 -0.14 13.55
N ILE A 23 -31.29 -0.12 12.29
CA ILE A 23 -30.98 -1.20 11.32
C ILE A 23 -29.86 -0.77 10.38
N GLY A 24 -29.91 0.46 9.87
CA GLY A 24 -28.95 0.97 8.89
C GLY A 24 -27.53 1.06 9.43
N ILE A 25 -27.34 1.57 10.66
CA ILE A 25 -25.99 1.67 11.24
C ILE A 25 -25.37 0.28 11.44
N PRO A 26 -26.05 -0.71 12.04
CA PRO A 26 -25.49 -2.07 12.14
C PRO A 26 -25.16 -2.70 10.78
N LEU A 27 -26.02 -2.54 9.77
CA LEU A 27 -25.74 -3.06 8.43
C LEU A 27 -24.50 -2.43 7.80
N LEU A 28 -24.32 -1.11 7.97
CA LEU A 28 -23.11 -0.42 7.50
C LEU A 28 -21.85 -0.94 8.20
N ILE A 29 -21.91 -1.17 9.51
CA ILE A 29 -20.79 -1.73 10.28
C ILE A 29 -20.46 -3.15 9.79
N ILE A 30 -21.48 -4.01 9.64
CA ILE A 30 -21.30 -5.38 9.14
C ILE A 30 -20.67 -5.36 7.74
N TRP A 31 -21.17 -4.51 6.84
CA TRP A 31 -20.62 -4.35 5.50
C TRP A 31 -19.14 -3.93 5.52
N PHE A 32 -18.78 -3.00 6.40
CA PHE A 32 -17.39 -2.57 6.56
C PHE A 32 -16.49 -3.71 7.05
N ILE A 33 -16.93 -4.48 8.06
CA ILE A 33 -16.19 -5.63 8.59
C ILE A 33 -16.00 -6.71 7.50
N VAL A 34 -17.05 -7.03 6.74
CA VAL A 34 -17.00 -8.04 5.66
C VAL A 34 -16.01 -7.62 4.58
N ASN A 35 -16.03 -6.35 4.17
CA ASN A 35 -15.07 -5.82 3.19
C ASN A 35 -13.63 -5.91 3.69
N GLU A 36 -13.38 -5.54 4.96
CA GLU A 36 -12.04 -5.60 5.54
C GLU A 36 -11.51 -7.05 5.61
N LEU A 37 -12.36 -8.01 5.98
CA LEU A 37 -12.03 -9.43 5.98
C LEU A 37 -11.72 -9.96 4.57
N SER A 38 -12.56 -9.59 3.58
CA SER A 38 -12.32 -9.92 2.17
C SER A 38 -10.96 -9.38 1.70
N ASP A 39 -10.63 -8.13 2.04
CA ASP A 39 -9.37 -7.51 1.64
C ASP A 39 -8.16 -8.17 2.31
N LYS A 40 -8.27 -8.56 3.59
CA LYS A 40 -7.25 -9.37 4.28
C LYS A 40 -7.01 -10.71 3.57
N LEU A 41 -8.08 -11.40 3.17
CA LEU A 41 -7.98 -12.67 2.45
C LEU A 41 -7.36 -12.51 1.06
N LYS A 42 -7.79 -11.48 0.31
CA LYS A 42 -7.22 -11.15 -1.00
C LYS A 42 -5.74 -10.78 -0.87
N LEU A 43 -5.36 -9.98 0.12
CA LEU A 43 -3.97 -9.65 0.39
C LEU A 43 -3.13 -10.90 0.67
N LYS A 44 -3.62 -11.79 1.56
CA LYS A 44 -2.93 -13.06 1.86
C LYS A 44 -2.73 -13.91 0.62
N LYS A 45 -3.71 -13.95 -0.30
CA LYS A 45 -3.58 -14.62 -1.60
C LYS A 45 -2.54 -13.93 -2.48
N MET A 46 -2.56 -12.61 -2.57
CA MET A 46 -1.59 -11.83 -3.36
C MET A 46 -0.15 -12.01 -2.85
N LEU A 47 0.06 -12.05 -1.53
CA LEU A 47 1.37 -12.31 -0.94
C LEU A 47 1.87 -13.72 -1.27
N ARG A 48 1.00 -14.74 -1.25
CA ARG A 48 1.38 -16.10 -1.66
C ARG A 48 1.73 -16.20 -3.14
N VAL A 49 0.94 -15.57 -4.02
CA VAL A 49 1.17 -15.61 -5.48
C VAL A 49 2.44 -14.86 -5.89
N ASN A 50 2.84 -13.87 -5.10
CA ASN A 50 4.04 -13.07 -5.37
C ASN A 50 5.21 -13.44 -4.45
N ASP A 51 5.18 -14.62 -3.82
CA ASP A 51 6.27 -15.09 -2.99
C ASP A 51 7.57 -15.21 -3.79
N GLY A 52 8.67 -14.72 -3.20
CA GLY A 52 9.99 -14.64 -3.83
C GLY A 52 10.16 -13.50 -4.84
N LYS A 53 9.15 -12.64 -5.05
CA LYS A 53 9.29 -11.45 -5.90
C LYS A 53 9.85 -10.27 -5.11
N ILE A 54 10.69 -9.49 -5.78
CA ILE A 54 11.27 -8.25 -5.27
C ILE A 54 10.60 -7.09 -5.99
N TYR A 55 10.19 -6.07 -5.24
CA TYR A 55 9.61 -4.83 -5.73
C TYR A 55 10.50 -3.67 -5.35
N LEU A 56 10.79 -2.78 -6.30
CA LEU A 56 11.35 -1.46 -6.01
C LEU A 56 10.20 -0.47 -5.98
N VAL A 57 9.87 -0.03 -4.77
CA VAL A 57 8.79 0.90 -4.48
C VAL A 57 9.38 2.29 -4.35
N TYR A 58 8.86 3.26 -5.09
CA TYR A 58 9.33 4.65 -5.10
C TYR A 58 8.16 5.61 -5.32
N HIS A 59 8.31 6.88 -4.98
CA HIS A 59 7.40 7.94 -5.42
C HIS A 59 7.96 8.61 -6.68
N ASP A 60 7.14 9.21 -7.53
CA ASP A 60 7.65 10.10 -8.57
C ASP A 60 8.46 11.23 -7.92
N TYR A 61 9.71 11.37 -8.36
CA TYR A 61 10.66 12.34 -7.84
C TYR A 61 10.95 13.49 -8.82
N ASN A 62 10.28 13.58 -9.98
CA ASN A 62 10.47 14.55 -11.08
C ASN A 62 11.88 14.58 -11.71
N ASP A 63 12.92 14.45 -10.89
CA ASP A 63 14.33 14.56 -11.23
C ASP A 63 14.96 13.22 -11.63
N LEU A 64 14.19 12.11 -11.58
CA LEU A 64 14.73 10.78 -11.79
C LEU A 64 13.72 9.84 -12.45
N ASN A 65 14.07 9.30 -13.62
CA ASN A 65 13.29 8.27 -14.30
C ASN A 65 13.70 6.88 -13.80
N PHE A 66 13.01 6.37 -12.78
CA PHE A 66 13.26 5.04 -12.23
C PHE A 66 13.00 3.92 -13.25
N GLU A 67 12.03 4.10 -14.15
CA GLU A 67 11.70 3.11 -15.17
C GLU A 67 12.87 2.88 -16.12
N ASP A 68 13.51 3.95 -16.57
CA ASP A 68 14.65 3.85 -17.48
C ASP A 68 15.89 3.27 -16.77
N ILE A 69 16.21 3.78 -15.57
CA ILE A 69 17.40 3.37 -14.80
C ILE A 69 17.33 1.88 -14.42
N PHE A 70 16.13 1.36 -14.14
CA PHE A 70 15.93 0.00 -13.65
C PHE A 70 15.16 -0.90 -14.63
N LYS A 71 15.07 -0.54 -15.91
CA LYS A 71 14.35 -1.30 -16.95
C LYS A 71 14.71 -2.79 -17.01
N ASN A 72 15.99 -3.12 -16.79
CA ASN A 72 16.52 -4.49 -16.83
C ASN A 72 16.75 -5.08 -15.42
N SER A 73 16.18 -4.48 -14.40
CA SER A 73 16.30 -4.95 -13.02
C SER A 73 15.48 -6.23 -12.80
N LYS A 74 15.96 -7.10 -11.90
CA LYS A 74 15.18 -8.25 -11.42
C LYS A 74 14.02 -7.85 -10.49
N ALA A 75 13.99 -6.60 -10.04
CA ALA A 75 12.90 -6.08 -9.22
C ALA A 75 11.79 -5.49 -10.09
N THR A 76 10.54 -5.77 -9.73
CA THR A 76 9.37 -5.12 -10.34
C THR A 76 9.25 -3.69 -9.81
N LEU A 77 9.08 -2.73 -10.71
CA LEU A 77 8.93 -1.32 -10.35
C LEU A 77 7.49 -1.03 -9.91
N VAL A 78 7.34 -0.29 -8.82
CA VAL A 78 6.04 0.18 -8.31
C VAL A 78 6.16 1.63 -7.88
N GLU A 79 5.63 2.52 -8.70
CA GLU A 79 5.49 3.93 -8.34
C GLU A 79 4.29 4.11 -7.41
N ILE A 80 4.49 4.65 -6.21
CA ILE A 80 3.46 4.97 -5.23
C ILE A 80 3.10 6.44 -5.34
N ASN A 81 1.87 6.67 -5.77
CA ASN A 81 1.23 7.96 -5.83
C ASN A 81 0.21 8.14 -4.69
N ASP A 82 -0.12 9.39 -4.39
CA ASP A 82 -1.02 9.77 -3.29
C ASP A 82 -2.47 9.33 -3.47
N TYR A 83 -2.87 8.94 -4.69
CA TYR A 83 -4.20 8.42 -4.97
C TYR A 83 -4.42 6.99 -4.46
N TYR A 84 -5.68 6.65 -4.16
CA TYR A 84 -6.10 5.29 -3.83
C TYR A 84 -6.07 4.42 -5.09
N CYS A 85 -5.44 3.26 -5.02
CA CYS A 85 -5.43 2.28 -6.11
C CYS A 85 -6.40 1.13 -5.78
N LYS A 86 -7.10 0.59 -6.76
CA LYS A 86 -7.91 -0.64 -6.56
C LYS A 86 -7.04 -1.87 -6.25
N ASN A 87 -5.72 -1.80 -6.48
CA ASN A 87 -4.80 -2.89 -6.21
C ASN A 87 -4.48 -2.97 -4.70
N ILE A 88 -4.92 -4.06 -4.06
CA ILE A 88 -4.74 -4.31 -2.62
C ILE A 88 -3.25 -4.44 -2.26
N LEU A 89 -2.43 -5.06 -3.11
CA LEU A 89 -1.00 -5.21 -2.86
C LEU A 89 -0.28 -3.87 -2.92
N TYR A 90 -0.65 -3.02 -3.88
CA TYR A 90 -0.17 -1.64 -3.97
C TYR A 90 -0.52 -0.85 -2.70
N ASN A 91 -1.78 -0.90 -2.26
CA ASN A 91 -2.20 -0.17 -1.05
C ASN A 91 -1.46 -0.68 0.20
N HIS A 92 -1.14 -1.97 0.23
CA HIS A 92 -0.31 -2.55 1.27
C HIS A 92 1.12 -1.99 1.23
N PHE A 93 1.77 -1.93 0.07
CA PHE A 93 3.08 -1.29 -0.08
C PHE A 93 3.06 0.19 0.30
N LYS A 94 2.04 0.94 -0.13
CA LYS A 94 1.86 2.35 0.23
C LYS A 94 1.75 2.56 1.74
N ARG A 95 0.93 1.75 2.43
CA ARG A 95 0.81 1.80 3.90
C ARG A 95 2.14 1.56 4.59
N THR A 96 2.93 0.62 4.09
CA THR A 96 4.26 0.29 4.61
C THR A 96 5.31 1.36 4.30
N ALA A 97 5.20 2.00 3.13
CA ALA A 97 6.11 3.06 2.70
C ALA A 97 5.90 4.40 3.44
N GLY A 98 4.67 4.67 3.90
CA GLY A 98 4.31 5.94 4.55
C GLY A 98 4.10 7.09 3.55
N ARG A 99 3.87 8.31 4.07
CA ARG A 99 3.50 9.50 3.27
C ARG A 99 4.61 10.03 2.33
N LYS A 100 5.86 9.61 2.52
CA LYS A 100 6.99 9.97 1.64
C LYS A 100 7.72 8.68 1.29
N ALA A 101 7.25 8.00 0.25
CA ALA A 101 7.78 6.72 -0.20
C ALA A 101 9.16 6.91 -0.87
N TYR A 102 10.19 7.08 -0.04
CA TYR A 102 11.58 6.96 -0.50
C TYR A 102 11.82 5.61 -1.15
N PRO A 103 12.79 5.51 -2.08
CA PRO A 103 13.08 4.26 -2.74
C PRO A 103 13.34 3.15 -1.73
N ARG A 104 12.60 2.05 -1.87
CA ARG A 104 12.60 0.91 -0.95
C ARG A 104 12.51 -0.37 -1.74
N LEU A 105 13.28 -1.37 -1.34
CA LEU A 105 13.14 -2.72 -1.85
C LEU A 105 12.25 -3.52 -0.92
N ILE A 106 11.26 -4.20 -1.49
CA ILE A 106 10.36 -5.09 -0.76
C ILE A 106 10.46 -6.47 -1.38
N LEU A 107 10.98 -7.44 -0.62
CA LEU A 107 10.90 -8.85 -0.95
C LEU A 107 9.68 -9.44 -0.25
N ILE A 108 8.81 -10.10 -1.01
CA ILE A 108 7.74 -10.92 -0.41
C ILE A 108 8.32 -12.31 -0.17
N HIS A 109 8.33 -12.76 1.08
CA HIS A 109 8.78 -14.11 1.42
C HIS A 109 7.98 -14.67 2.59
N ASN A 110 7.53 -15.92 2.49
CA ASN A 110 6.74 -16.61 3.51
C ASN A 110 5.48 -15.84 3.96
N LYS A 111 4.85 -15.09 3.04
CA LYS A 111 3.70 -14.21 3.30
C LYS A 111 4.03 -12.97 4.15
N GLU A 112 5.31 -12.64 4.30
CA GLU A 112 5.80 -11.46 4.99
C GLU A 112 6.51 -10.52 4.02
N LEU A 113 6.68 -9.27 4.44
CA LEU A 113 7.44 -8.25 3.70
C LEU A 113 8.80 -8.05 4.35
N ILE A 114 9.86 -8.40 3.62
CA ILE A 114 11.24 -8.05 3.98
C ILE A 114 11.56 -6.73 3.29
N ILE A 115 11.72 -5.67 4.08
CA ILE A 115 11.85 -4.30 3.60
C ILE A 115 13.29 -3.83 3.77
N LYS A 116 13.84 -3.22 2.72
CA LYS A 116 15.15 -2.56 2.76
C LYS A 116 15.03 -1.12 2.29
N ASP A 117 15.36 -0.20 3.20
CA ASP A 117 15.29 1.23 2.98
C ASP A 117 16.51 1.76 2.25
N HIS A 118 16.28 2.57 1.21
CA HIS A 118 17.31 3.28 0.47
C HIS A 118 17.20 4.81 0.58
N TYR A 119 16.54 5.32 1.62
CA TYR A 119 16.43 6.77 1.85
C TYR A 119 17.81 7.44 1.98
N SER A 120 18.70 6.89 2.82
CA SER A 120 20.01 7.49 3.07
C SER A 120 20.88 7.52 1.82
N SER A 121 20.89 6.43 1.05
CA SER A 121 21.64 6.36 -0.20
C SER A 121 21.03 7.26 -1.27
N PHE A 122 19.71 7.31 -1.38
CA PHE A 122 19.02 8.23 -2.30
C PHE A 122 19.32 9.70 -1.95
N LYS A 123 19.19 10.09 -0.67
CA LYS A 123 19.48 11.46 -0.22
C LYS A 123 20.94 11.84 -0.48
N HIS A 124 21.88 10.93 -0.27
CA HIS A 124 23.30 11.19 -0.44
C HIS A 124 23.71 11.24 -1.91
N TYR A 125 23.45 10.17 -2.66
CA TYR A 125 23.93 10.04 -4.03
C TYR A 125 23.09 10.85 -5.01
N VAL A 126 21.76 10.76 -4.95
CA VAL A 126 20.89 11.50 -5.89
C VAL A 126 20.80 12.98 -5.50
N LYS A 127 20.34 13.28 -4.28
CA LYS A 127 20.02 14.68 -3.92
C LYS A 127 21.23 15.56 -3.65
N LYS A 128 22.27 15.04 -2.99
CA LYS A 128 23.46 15.84 -2.64
C LYS A 128 24.56 15.77 -3.70
N LYS A 129 24.87 14.56 -4.19
CA LYS A 129 26.01 14.33 -5.08
C LYS A 129 25.65 14.29 -6.57
N LYS A 130 24.37 14.19 -6.94
CA LYS A 130 23.90 13.99 -8.31
C LYS A 130 24.53 12.77 -9.01
N ASP A 131 24.89 11.75 -8.24
CA ASP A 131 25.52 10.50 -8.68
C ASP A 131 24.48 9.37 -8.75
N VAL A 132 23.67 9.40 -9.81
CA VAL A 132 22.59 8.41 -10.03
C VAL A 132 23.15 7.01 -10.28
N LYS A 133 24.32 6.93 -10.93
CA LYS A 133 24.97 5.65 -11.25
C LYS A 133 25.30 4.88 -9.97
N ARG A 134 25.95 5.52 -9.00
CA ARG A 134 26.30 4.88 -7.73
C ARG A 134 25.09 4.49 -6.89
N PHE A 135 24.02 5.29 -6.95
CA PHE A 135 22.74 4.90 -6.36
C PHE A 135 22.18 3.63 -7.02
N SER A 136 22.19 3.55 -8.35
CA SER A 136 21.72 2.36 -9.09
C SER A 136 22.53 1.11 -8.75
N GLU A 137 23.86 1.23 -8.66
CA GLU A 137 24.76 0.13 -8.25
C GLU A 137 24.43 -0.39 -6.84
N GLU A 138 24.13 0.49 -5.88
CA GLU A 138 23.74 0.08 -4.53
C GLU A 138 22.38 -0.64 -4.48
N ILE A 139 21.42 -0.18 -5.29
CA ILE A 139 20.12 -0.84 -5.44
C ILE A 139 20.32 -2.23 -6.04
N GLN A 140 21.07 -2.35 -7.14
CA GLN A 140 21.34 -3.65 -7.78
C GLN A 140 22.05 -4.62 -6.84
N LYS A 141 23.05 -4.16 -6.08
CA LYS A 141 23.72 -4.96 -5.04
C LYS A 141 22.72 -5.45 -3.99
N SER A 142 21.79 -4.59 -3.60
CA SER A 142 20.78 -4.92 -2.60
C SER A 142 19.74 -5.90 -3.12
N ILE A 143 19.34 -5.80 -4.39
CA ILE A 143 18.48 -6.78 -5.07
C ILE A 143 19.17 -8.15 -5.10
N LYS A 144 20.47 -8.19 -5.45
CA LYS A 144 21.25 -9.43 -5.47
C LYS A 144 21.27 -10.08 -4.08
N ASN A 145 21.57 -9.30 -3.04
CA ASN A 145 21.63 -9.81 -1.67
C ASN A 145 20.26 -10.30 -1.16
N LEU A 146 19.18 -9.60 -1.50
CA LEU A 146 17.81 -10.04 -1.17
C LEU A 146 17.43 -11.32 -1.92
N SER A 147 17.87 -11.48 -3.17
CA SER A 147 17.64 -12.74 -3.90
C SER A 147 18.36 -13.92 -3.26
N THR A 148 19.57 -13.73 -2.71
CA THR A 148 20.30 -14.80 -2.02
C THR A 148 19.65 -15.17 -0.67
N HIS A 149 18.99 -14.22 -0.01
CA HIS A 149 18.23 -14.49 1.22
C HIS A 149 17.07 -15.48 1.00
N LYS A 150 16.49 -15.50 -0.20
CA LYS A 150 15.50 -16.50 -0.62
C LYS A 150 16.08 -17.92 -0.55
N ASP A 151 17.35 -18.08 -0.89
CA ASP A 151 17.99 -19.39 -0.99
C ASP A 151 18.47 -19.92 0.37
N CYS A 152 18.76 -19.04 1.33
CA CYS A 152 19.13 -19.44 2.70
C CYS A 152 17.94 -19.90 3.56
N ALA A 153 16.72 -19.44 3.28
CA ALA A 153 15.53 -19.79 4.06
C ALA A 153 14.90 -21.15 3.67
N ILE A 154 15.48 -21.85 2.69
CA ILE A 154 15.05 -23.18 2.21
C ILE A 154 15.92 -24.31 2.83
N ARG A 155 16.81 -24.00 3.78
CA ARG A 155 17.57 -25.00 4.55
C ARG A 155 17.00 -25.22 5.93
#